data_AF-A0A4Q5IZS7-F1
#
_entry.id   AF-A0A4Q5IZS7-F1
#
_cell.length_a   1.000
_cell.length_b   1.000
_cell.length_c   1.000
_cell.angle_alpha   90.00
_cell.angle_beta   90.00
_cell.angle_gamma   90.00
#
_symmetry.space_group_name_H-M   'P 1'
#
loop_
_entity.id
_entity.type
_entity.pdbx_description
1 polymer ?
#
loop_
_entity_poly.entity_id
_entity_poly.type
_entity_poly.pdbx_seq_one_letter_code
_entity_poly.pdbx_strand_id
1 'polypeptide(L)'
;MRLPVPGPRDLLQLVERGGDALETVLGAVPRLLSLLDQAEDLLGRVGGLLDRIEGTRQGADEVVARTDATVGRADALVTSVEPLNQRLAALLDRLEPPLTRLQPTLDRLAETTDPHEVDALVELIDHLPNLAHKMETDIVPVLDSLGSVAPDLHDLLDVSRELNEMLSQIPGISRMKKRIDEQQEAEGRG
;
A
#
# COMPACT_ATOMS: atom_id res chain seq x y z
N MET A 1 -8.63 117.77 -21.37
CA MET A 1 -9.49 116.86 -20.59
C MET A 1 -9.47 117.36 -19.14
N ARG A 2 -10.55 117.99 -18.65
CA ARG A 2 -10.65 118.44 -17.25
C ARG A 2 -11.17 117.27 -16.42
N LEU A 3 -10.35 116.73 -15.54
CA LEU A 3 -10.83 115.77 -14.54
C LEU A 3 -11.82 116.49 -13.62
N PRO A 4 -13.06 116.01 -13.47
CA PRO A 4 -14.00 116.57 -12.50
C PRO A 4 -13.44 116.35 -11.09
N VAL A 5 -13.34 117.43 -10.31
CA VAL A 5 -12.88 117.37 -8.92
C VAL A 5 -14.05 116.83 -8.08
N PRO A 6 -13.87 115.74 -7.31
CA PRO A 6 -14.95 115.14 -6.52
C PRO A 6 -15.56 116.16 -5.55
N GLY A 7 -16.89 116.21 -5.48
CA GLY A 7 -17.58 117.04 -4.49
C GLY A 7 -17.55 116.40 -3.10
N PRO A 8 -17.76 117.18 -2.02
CA PRO A 8 -17.76 116.66 -0.65
C PRO A 8 -18.83 115.57 -0.39
N ARG A 9 -19.91 115.53 -1.19
CA ARG A 9 -20.91 114.45 -1.13
C ARG A 9 -20.46 113.15 -1.81
N ASP A 10 -19.60 113.23 -2.83
CA ASP A 10 -19.03 112.04 -3.48
C ASP A 10 -18.05 111.35 -2.53
N LEU A 11 -17.33 112.12 -1.72
CA LEU A 11 -16.45 111.59 -0.67
C LEU A 11 -17.23 110.84 0.41
N LEU A 12 -18.40 111.35 0.83
CA LEU A 12 -19.25 110.67 1.81
C LEU A 12 -19.82 109.36 1.25
N GLN A 13 -20.30 109.36 0.00
CA GLN A 13 -20.79 108.12 -0.63
C GLN A 13 -19.66 107.10 -0.87
N LEU A 14 -18.44 107.55 -1.15
CA LEU A 14 -17.27 106.68 -1.27
C LEU A 14 -16.90 106.05 0.08
N VAL A 15 -17.03 106.83 1.17
CA VAL A 15 -16.79 106.37 2.54
C VAL A 15 -17.88 105.39 3.00
N GLU A 16 -19.16 105.67 2.73
CA GLU A 16 -20.27 104.75 3.04
C GLU A 16 -20.15 103.43 2.26
N ARG A 17 -19.90 103.50 0.93
CA ARG A 17 -19.61 102.30 0.13
C ARG A 17 -18.36 101.55 0.60
N GLY A 18 -17.35 102.28 1.06
CA GLY A 18 -16.15 101.69 1.66
C GLY A 18 -16.45 100.95 2.96
N GLY A 19 -17.34 101.51 3.79
CA GLY A 19 -17.85 100.88 5.02
C GLY A 19 -18.61 99.59 4.75
N ASP A 20 -19.58 99.62 3.83
CA ASP A 20 -20.38 98.44 3.46
C ASP A 20 -19.51 97.32 2.84
N ALA A 21 -18.54 97.71 2.01
CA ALA A 21 -17.56 96.77 1.44
C ALA A 21 -16.67 96.15 2.53
N LEU A 22 -16.24 96.95 3.51
CA LEU A 22 -15.47 96.45 4.65
C LEU A 22 -16.30 95.50 5.53
N GLU A 23 -17.55 95.82 5.83
CA GLU A 23 -18.44 94.91 6.58
C GLU A 23 -18.67 93.59 5.85
N THR A 24 -18.86 93.64 4.52
CA THR A 24 -19.01 92.44 3.69
C THR A 24 -17.75 91.58 3.71
N VAL A 25 -16.57 92.20 3.60
CA VAL A 25 -15.28 91.49 3.68
C VAL A 25 -15.06 90.92 5.08
N LEU A 26 -15.36 91.67 6.12
CA LEU A 26 -15.25 91.23 7.52
C LEU A 26 -16.19 90.05 7.82
N GLY A 27 -17.39 90.02 7.21
CA GLY A 27 -18.31 88.86 7.30
C GLY A 27 -17.87 87.66 6.45
N ALA A 28 -17.14 87.88 5.35
CA ALA A 28 -16.66 86.82 4.47
C ALA A 28 -15.43 86.07 5.02
N VAL A 29 -14.55 86.75 5.77
CA VAL A 29 -13.32 86.14 6.32
C VAL A 29 -13.61 84.94 7.24
N PRO A 30 -14.51 85.03 8.25
CA PRO A 30 -14.84 83.87 9.09
C PRO A 30 -15.40 82.70 8.30
N ARG A 31 -16.18 82.98 7.25
CA ARG A 31 -16.74 81.95 6.37
C ARG A 31 -15.65 81.25 5.56
N LEU A 32 -14.69 82.00 5.01
CA LEU A 32 -13.54 81.43 4.31
C LEU A 32 -12.66 80.57 5.24
N LEU A 33 -12.43 81.01 6.48
CA LEU A 33 -11.71 80.22 7.47
C LEU A 33 -12.45 78.90 7.76
N SER A 34 -13.77 78.94 7.97
CA SER A 34 -14.55 77.72 8.20
C SER A 34 -14.54 76.74 7.01
N LEU A 35 -14.49 77.26 5.78
CA LEU A 35 -14.36 76.43 4.58
C LEU A 35 -12.97 75.81 4.47
N LEU A 36 -11.92 76.54 4.88
CA LEU A 36 -10.55 76.03 4.91
C LEU A 36 -10.42 74.92 5.95
N ASP A 37 -10.97 75.10 7.15
CA ASP A 37 -10.98 74.07 8.20
C ASP A 37 -11.71 72.80 7.73
N GLN A 38 -12.85 72.96 7.04
CA GLN A 38 -13.59 71.83 6.46
C GLN A 38 -12.80 71.13 5.34
N ALA A 39 -12.09 71.89 4.51
CA ALA A 39 -11.24 71.33 3.47
C ALA A 39 -10.06 70.56 4.07
N GLU A 40 -9.46 71.06 5.16
CA GLU A 40 -8.38 70.38 5.87
C GLU A 40 -8.86 69.06 6.51
N ASP A 41 -10.03 69.05 7.16
CA ASP A 41 -10.64 67.82 7.70
C ASP A 41 -10.93 66.81 6.58
N LEU A 42 -11.44 67.27 5.43
CA LEU A 42 -11.69 66.41 4.28
C LEU A 42 -10.38 65.80 3.75
N LEU A 43 -9.32 66.61 3.61
CA LEU A 43 -8.01 66.13 3.17
C LEU A 43 -7.43 65.09 4.15
N GLY A 44 -7.58 65.30 5.46
CA GLY A 44 -7.19 64.33 6.46
C GLY A 44 -7.96 63.00 6.35
N ARG A 45 -9.28 63.08 6.13
CA ARG A 45 -10.12 61.88 5.88
C ARG A 45 -9.72 61.15 4.61
N VAL A 46 -9.44 61.88 3.53
CA VAL A 46 -8.99 61.30 2.25
C VAL A 46 -7.63 60.61 2.43
N GLY A 47 -6.69 61.23 3.15
CA GLY A 47 -5.41 60.60 3.50
C GLY A 47 -5.61 59.27 4.22
N GLY A 48 -6.43 59.27 5.28
CA GLY A 48 -6.73 58.03 6.01
C GLY A 48 -7.55 56.99 5.23
N LEU A 49 -8.26 57.38 4.16
CA LEU A 49 -8.88 56.44 3.22
C LEU A 49 -7.85 55.84 2.27
N LEU A 50 -6.91 56.65 1.76
CA LEU A 50 -5.83 56.17 0.90
C LEU A 50 -4.93 55.17 1.62
N ASP A 51 -4.57 55.43 2.88
CA ASP A 51 -3.77 54.50 3.70
C ASP A 51 -4.48 53.16 3.88
N ARG A 52 -5.81 53.18 4.09
CA ARG A 52 -6.62 51.95 4.21
C ARG A 52 -6.74 51.21 2.88
N ILE A 53 -6.85 51.92 1.76
CA ILE A 53 -6.86 51.32 0.43
C ILE A 53 -5.52 50.64 0.15
N GLU A 54 -4.40 51.28 0.48
CA GLU A 54 -3.07 50.69 0.30
C GLU A 54 -2.89 49.44 1.16
N GLY A 55 -3.29 49.48 2.44
CA GLY A 55 -3.28 48.30 3.30
C GLY A 55 -4.18 47.17 2.78
N THR A 56 -5.34 47.50 2.22
CA THR A 56 -6.24 46.51 1.60
C THR A 56 -5.62 45.89 0.35
N ARG A 57 -4.96 46.72 -0.48
CA ARG A 57 -4.27 46.26 -1.69
C ARG A 57 -3.13 45.32 -1.34
N GLN A 58 -2.28 45.68 -0.37
CA GLN A 58 -1.21 44.81 0.10
C GLN A 58 -1.76 43.48 0.62
N GLY A 59 -2.84 43.52 1.41
CA GLY A 59 -3.49 42.30 1.89
C GLY A 59 -4.05 41.44 0.75
N ALA A 60 -4.59 42.06 -0.30
CA ALA A 60 -5.05 41.35 -1.49
C ALA A 60 -3.89 40.68 -2.24
N ASP A 61 -2.77 41.38 -2.42
CA ASP A 61 -1.57 40.83 -3.06
C ASP A 61 -1.02 39.62 -2.28
N GLU A 62 -1.02 39.67 -0.95
CA GLU A 62 -0.63 38.55 -0.08
C GLU A 62 -1.60 37.36 -0.17
N VAL A 63 -2.90 37.60 -0.32
CA VAL A 63 -3.90 36.54 -0.53
C VAL A 63 -3.71 35.88 -1.90
N VAL A 64 -3.48 36.67 -2.95
CA VAL A 64 -3.19 36.16 -4.30
C VAL A 64 -1.94 35.29 -4.28
N ALA A 65 -0.84 35.76 -3.69
CA ALA A 65 0.40 34.99 -3.60
C ALA A 65 0.22 33.65 -2.85
N ARG A 66 -0.57 33.64 -1.77
CA ARG A 66 -0.91 32.39 -1.04
C ARG A 66 -1.80 31.45 -1.85
N THR A 67 -2.70 32.02 -2.65
CA THR A 67 -3.58 31.25 -3.54
C THR A 67 -2.77 30.60 -4.65
N ASP A 68 -1.87 31.35 -5.30
CA ASP A 68 -0.97 30.83 -6.34
C ASP A 68 -0.09 29.69 -5.80
N ALA A 69 0.45 29.85 -4.58
CA ALA A 69 1.21 28.78 -3.94
C ALA A 69 0.35 27.53 -3.64
N THR A 70 -0.92 27.72 -3.29
CA THR A 70 -1.86 26.60 -3.06
C THR A 70 -2.19 25.88 -4.37
N VAL A 71 -2.48 26.64 -5.43
CA VAL A 71 -2.72 26.10 -6.78
C VAL A 71 -1.50 25.33 -7.27
N GLY A 72 -0.29 25.88 -7.14
CA GLY A 72 0.93 25.18 -7.54
C GLY A 72 1.17 23.87 -6.79
N ARG A 73 0.82 23.80 -5.49
CA ARG A 73 0.87 22.54 -4.73
C ARG A 73 -0.19 21.54 -5.19
N ALA A 74 -1.41 22.01 -5.47
CA ALA A 74 -2.49 21.16 -5.97
C ALA A 74 -2.13 20.57 -7.35
N ASP A 75 -1.56 21.36 -8.26
CA ASP A 75 -1.11 20.91 -9.57
C ASP A 75 0.00 19.85 -9.46
N ALA A 76 0.96 20.05 -8.54
CA ALA A 76 2.00 19.07 -8.28
C ALA A 76 1.43 17.75 -7.75
N LEU A 77 0.43 17.81 -6.85
CA LEU A 77 -0.26 16.63 -6.34
C LEU A 77 -1.01 15.89 -7.44
N VAL A 78 -1.80 16.60 -8.26
CA VAL A 78 -2.52 16.00 -9.40
C VAL A 78 -1.54 15.32 -10.36
N THR A 79 -0.44 15.99 -10.69
CA THR A 79 0.62 15.43 -11.55
C THR A 79 1.24 14.17 -10.95
N SER A 80 1.38 14.10 -9.62
CA SER A 80 1.93 12.94 -8.93
C SER A 80 0.97 11.75 -8.82
N VAL A 81 -0.35 12.00 -8.81
CA VAL A 81 -1.39 10.97 -8.66
C VAL A 81 -1.63 10.22 -9.96
N GLU A 82 -1.56 10.90 -11.11
CA GLU A 82 -1.77 10.30 -12.42
C GLU A 82 -0.91 9.03 -12.67
N PRO A 83 0.42 9.03 -12.49
CA PRO A 83 1.23 7.82 -12.69
C PRO A 83 0.93 6.72 -11.67
N LEU A 84 0.47 7.06 -10.46
CA LEU A 84 0.07 6.06 -9.45
C LEU A 84 -1.20 5.35 -9.89
N ASN A 85 -2.18 6.08 -10.41
CA ASN A 85 -3.40 5.50 -10.97
C ASN A 85 -3.11 4.61 -12.17
N GLN A 86 -2.24 5.04 -13.08
CA GLN A 86 -1.83 4.21 -14.23
C GLN A 86 -1.14 2.92 -13.78
N ARG A 87 -0.27 3.01 -12.77
CA ARG A 87 0.40 1.82 -12.21
C ARG A 87 -0.59 0.90 -11.49
N LEU A 88 -1.55 1.45 -10.76
CA LEU A 88 -2.60 0.68 -10.09
C LEU A 88 -3.49 -0.03 -11.11
N ALA A 89 -3.91 0.67 -12.17
CA ALA A 89 -4.68 0.07 -13.26
C ALA A 89 -3.90 -1.09 -13.91
N ALA A 90 -2.63 -0.89 -14.24
CA ALA A 90 -1.80 -1.95 -14.81
C ALA A 90 -1.59 -3.15 -13.86
N LEU A 91 -1.53 -2.92 -12.55
CA LEU A 91 -1.48 -3.99 -11.55
C LEU A 91 -2.80 -4.75 -11.48
N LEU A 92 -3.93 -4.06 -11.49
CA LEU A 92 -5.26 -4.67 -11.49
C LEU A 92 -5.48 -5.49 -12.76
N ASP A 93 -5.18 -4.94 -13.94
CA ASP A 93 -5.28 -5.64 -15.23
C ASP A 93 -4.44 -6.93 -15.24
N ARG A 94 -3.30 -6.93 -14.53
CA ARG A 94 -2.44 -8.10 -14.42
C ARG A 94 -2.91 -9.12 -13.39
N LEU A 95 -3.51 -8.67 -12.29
CA LEU A 95 -3.91 -9.51 -11.16
C LEU A 95 -5.34 -10.06 -11.29
N GLU A 96 -6.23 -9.37 -11.99
CA GLU A 96 -7.60 -9.82 -12.20
C GLU A 96 -7.67 -11.18 -12.91
N PRO A 97 -7.00 -11.42 -14.06
CA PRO A 97 -7.11 -12.71 -14.75
C PRO A 97 -6.67 -13.93 -13.91
N PRO A 98 -5.53 -13.94 -13.19
CA PRO A 98 -5.16 -15.06 -12.35
C PRO A 98 -6.09 -15.23 -11.14
N LEU A 99 -6.57 -14.14 -10.53
CA LEU A 99 -7.53 -14.24 -9.41
C LEU A 99 -8.85 -14.86 -9.87
N THR A 100 -9.39 -14.43 -11.02
CA THR A 100 -10.62 -15.02 -11.60
C THR A 100 -10.43 -16.49 -11.96
N ARG A 101 -9.24 -16.90 -12.40
CA ARG A 101 -8.93 -18.32 -12.66
C ARG A 101 -8.79 -19.14 -11.37
N LEU A 102 -8.26 -18.55 -10.30
CA LEU A 102 -8.02 -19.22 -9.03
C LEU A 102 -9.29 -19.31 -8.17
N GLN A 103 -10.23 -18.38 -8.34
CA GLN A 103 -11.47 -18.30 -7.58
C GLN A 103 -12.21 -19.64 -7.42
N PRO A 104 -12.54 -20.40 -8.49
CA PRO A 104 -13.25 -21.68 -8.32
C PRO A 104 -12.42 -22.73 -7.58
N THR A 105 -11.10 -22.63 -7.61
CA THR A 105 -10.21 -23.56 -6.88
C THR A 105 -10.21 -23.22 -5.40
N LEU A 106 -10.14 -21.93 -5.06
CA LEU A 106 -10.24 -21.42 -3.70
C LEU A 106 -11.61 -21.71 -3.09
N ASP A 107 -12.69 -21.54 -3.86
CA ASP A 107 -14.05 -21.88 -3.42
C ASP A 107 -14.15 -23.38 -3.12
N ARG A 108 -13.64 -24.23 -4.02
CA ARG A 108 -13.62 -25.68 -3.78
C ARG A 108 -12.77 -26.05 -2.56
N LEU A 109 -11.58 -25.46 -2.40
CA LEU A 109 -10.72 -25.66 -1.23
C LEU A 109 -11.44 -25.23 0.06
N ALA A 110 -12.12 -24.08 0.06
CA ALA A 110 -12.86 -23.59 1.22
C ALA A 110 -14.06 -24.48 1.59
N GLU A 111 -14.70 -25.11 0.59
CA GLU A 111 -15.80 -26.04 0.81
C GLU A 111 -15.33 -27.44 1.26
N THR A 112 -14.18 -27.91 0.77
CA THR A 112 -13.74 -29.30 0.98
C THR A 112 -12.64 -29.47 2.03
N THR A 113 -12.05 -28.39 2.53
CA THR A 113 -10.86 -28.47 3.39
C THR A 113 -11.15 -27.86 4.76
N ASP A 114 -11.05 -28.69 5.80
CA ASP A 114 -11.10 -28.24 7.19
C ASP A 114 -9.70 -27.73 7.62
N PRO A 115 -9.57 -26.69 8.47
CA PRO A 115 -8.28 -26.22 8.96
C PRO A 115 -7.38 -27.33 9.52
N HIS A 116 -7.95 -28.35 10.17
CA HIS A 116 -7.19 -29.48 10.71
C HIS A 116 -6.56 -30.35 9.62
N GLU A 117 -7.19 -30.48 8.45
CA GLU A 117 -6.62 -31.20 7.31
C GLU A 117 -5.46 -30.43 6.67
N VAL A 118 -5.53 -29.09 6.66
CA VAL A 118 -4.42 -28.25 6.21
C VAL A 118 -3.23 -28.40 7.14
N ASP A 119 -3.44 -28.34 8.46
CA ASP A 119 -2.37 -28.52 9.44
C ASP A 119 -1.72 -29.90 9.32
N ALA A 120 -2.51 -30.96 9.12
CA ALA A 120 -2.00 -32.31 8.90
C ALA A 120 -1.20 -32.44 7.59
N LEU A 121 -1.61 -31.75 6.52
CA LEU A 121 -0.86 -31.69 5.26
C LEU A 121 0.48 -30.95 5.42
N VAL A 122 0.49 -29.84 6.17
CA VAL A 122 1.73 -29.12 6.49
C VAL A 122 2.66 -30.01 7.30
N GLU A 123 2.15 -30.69 8.33
CA GLU A 123 2.94 -31.63 9.13
C GLU A 123 3.50 -32.76 8.28
N LEU A 124 2.70 -33.34 7.37
CA LEU A 124 3.17 -34.36 6.44
C LEU A 124 4.30 -33.83 5.54
N ILE A 125 4.16 -32.63 4.97
CA ILE A 125 5.18 -32.00 4.12
C ILE A 125 6.49 -31.81 4.90
N ASP A 126 6.40 -31.39 6.16
CA ASP A 126 7.57 -31.23 7.04
C ASP A 126 8.27 -32.57 7.35
N HIS A 127 7.54 -33.69 7.32
CA HIS A 127 8.07 -35.03 7.58
C HIS A 127 8.64 -35.73 6.33
N LEU A 128 8.26 -35.30 5.12
CA LEU A 128 8.73 -35.88 3.85
C LEU A 128 10.26 -35.93 3.72
N PRO A 129 11.05 -34.89 4.07
CA PRO A 129 12.50 -34.94 3.94
C PRO A 129 13.13 -36.04 4.81
N ASN A 130 12.61 -36.23 6.02
CA ASN A 130 13.08 -37.25 6.96
C ASN A 130 12.72 -38.66 6.48
N LEU A 131 11.52 -38.83 5.92
CA LEU A 131 11.08 -40.09 5.33
C LEU A 131 11.95 -40.45 4.12
N ALA A 132 12.24 -39.49 3.24
CA ALA A 132 13.11 -39.68 2.09
C ALA A 132 14.53 -40.11 2.52
N HIS A 133 15.10 -39.44 3.53
CA HIS A 133 16.41 -39.79 4.04
C HIS A 133 16.47 -41.21 4.63
N LYS A 134 15.45 -41.62 5.39
CA LYS A 134 15.35 -42.99 5.92
C LYS A 134 15.14 -44.03 4.82
N MET A 135 14.35 -43.72 3.80
CA MET A 135 14.18 -44.61 2.66
C MET A 135 15.51 -44.84 1.94
N GLU A 136 16.28 -43.78 1.68
CA GLU A 136 17.59 -43.87 1.02
C GLU A 136 18.65 -44.57 1.87
N THR A 137 18.73 -44.22 3.15
CA THR A 137 19.83 -44.66 4.04
C THR A 137 19.60 -46.05 4.61
N ASP A 138 18.35 -46.37 4.96
CA ASP A 138 18.06 -47.57 5.74
C ASP A 138 17.32 -48.64 4.92
N ILE A 139 16.33 -48.25 4.12
CA ILE A 139 15.42 -49.21 3.48
C ILE A 139 15.95 -49.71 2.13
N VAL A 140 16.39 -48.79 1.25
CA VAL A 140 16.91 -49.15 -0.08
C VAL A 140 18.06 -50.16 0.00
N PRO A 141 19.08 -50.01 0.87
CA PRO A 141 20.17 -50.97 0.98
C PRO A 141 19.73 -52.36 1.44
N VAL A 142 18.73 -52.44 2.32
CA VAL A 142 18.18 -53.73 2.79
C VAL A 142 17.44 -54.43 1.65
N LEU A 143 16.66 -53.69 0.86
CA LEU A 143 16.00 -54.25 -0.32
C LEU A 143 17.01 -54.75 -1.36
N ASP A 144 18.13 -54.05 -1.54
CA ASP A 144 19.22 -54.47 -2.42
C ASP A 144 19.87 -55.77 -1.92
N SER A 145 20.10 -55.89 -0.61
CA SER A 145 20.58 -57.13 0.01
C SER A 145 19.57 -58.28 -0.09
N LEU A 146 18.26 -58.02 0.02
CA LEU A 146 17.23 -59.06 -0.15
C LEU A 146 17.15 -59.56 -1.59
N GLY A 147 17.48 -58.71 -2.57
CA GLY A 147 17.64 -59.11 -3.97
C GLY A 147 18.72 -60.17 -4.17
N SER A 148 19.77 -60.17 -3.33
CA SER A 148 20.85 -61.18 -3.40
C SER A 148 20.52 -62.47 -2.65
N VAL A 149 19.59 -62.45 -1.69
CA VAL A 149 19.21 -63.63 -0.89
C VAL A 149 18.42 -64.66 -1.70
N ALA A 150 17.71 -64.24 -2.75
CA ALA A 150 16.95 -65.15 -3.61
C ALA A 150 17.84 -66.19 -4.35
N PRO A 151 18.96 -65.79 -5.01
CA PRO A 151 19.94 -66.74 -5.51
C PRO A 151 20.53 -67.64 -4.41
N ASP A 152 20.94 -67.07 -3.28
CA ASP A 152 21.59 -67.83 -2.18
C ASP A 152 20.66 -68.92 -1.60
N LEU A 153 19.35 -68.63 -1.52
CA LEU A 153 18.33 -69.63 -1.10
C LEU A 153 18.15 -70.73 -2.14
N HIS A 154 18.28 -70.42 -3.43
CA HIS A 154 18.21 -71.43 -4.48
C HIS A 154 19.41 -72.37 -4.43
N ASP A 155 20.61 -71.82 -4.25
CA ASP A 155 21.84 -72.59 -4.08
C ASP A 155 21.76 -73.51 -2.86
N LEU A 156 21.20 -73.04 -1.75
CA LEU A 156 20.97 -73.85 -0.53
C LEU A 156 19.96 -75.00 -0.75
N LEU A 157 18.93 -74.78 -1.57
CA LEU A 157 17.96 -75.82 -1.92
C LEU A 157 18.61 -76.89 -2.81
N ASP A 158 19.47 -76.50 -3.74
CA ASP A 158 20.21 -77.43 -4.58
C ASP A 158 21.21 -78.26 -3.76
N VAL A 159 21.96 -77.63 -2.86
CA VAL A 159 22.85 -78.34 -1.91
C VAL A 159 22.06 -79.26 -0.97
N SER A 160 20.90 -78.84 -0.49
CA SER A 160 20.04 -79.70 0.33
C SER A 160 19.53 -80.91 -0.45
N ARG A 161 19.24 -80.75 -1.74
CA ARG A 161 18.79 -81.84 -2.61
C ARG A 161 19.94 -82.82 -2.88
N GLU A 162 21.15 -82.32 -3.12
CA GLU A 162 22.36 -83.13 -3.30
C GLU A 162 22.73 -83.91 -2.02
N LEU A 163 22.66 -83.28 -0.84
CA LEU A 163 22.89 -83.97 0.43
C LEU A 163 21.85 -85.06 0.70
N ASN A 164 20.57 -84.82 0.35
CA ASN A 164 19.51 -85.82 0.46
C ASN A 164 19.75 -87.02 -0.48
N GLU A 165 20.27 -86.77 -1.68
CA GLU A 165 20.67 -87.83 -2.61
C GLU A 165 21.89 -88.62 -2.13
N MET A 166 22.92 -87.94 -1.59
CA MET A 166 24.09 -88.60 -1.00
C MET A 166 23.71 -89.46 0.22
N LEU A 167 22.85 -88.96 1.10
CA LEU A 167 22.31 -89.71 2.25
C LEU A 167 21.56 -90.98 1.82
N SER A 168 20.87 -90.93 0.67
CA SER A 168 20.20 -92.09 0.07
C SER A 168 21.18 -93.17 -0.41
N GLN A 169 22.42 -92.80 -0.75
CA GLN A 169 23.45 -93.72 -1.25
C GLN A 169 24.33 -94.33 -0.15
N ILE A 170 24.20 -93.93 1.12
CA ILE A 170 25.00 -94.50 2.22
C ILE A 170 24.54 -95.94 2.54
N PRO A 171 25.41 -96.95 2.40
CA PRO A 171 25.06 -98.35 2.65
C PRO A 171 24.75 -98.57 4.13
N GLY A 172 23.47 -98.76 4.47
CA GLY A 172 22.99 -99.02 5.84
C GLY A 172 21.82 -98.15 6.28
N ILE A 173 21.70 -96.93 5.74
CA ILE A 173 20.61 -95.99 6.10
C ILE A 173 19.26 -96.44 5.53
N SER A 174 19.22 -96.94 4.29
CA SER A 174 17.99 -97.54 3.72
C SER A 174 17.52 -98.79 4.48
N ARG A 175 18.43 -99.50 5.16
CA ARG A 175 18.06 -100.64 6.03
C ARG A 175 17.49 -100.18 7.36
N MET A 176 17.96 -99.05 7.91
CA MET A 176 17.35 -98.42 9.10
C MET A 176 16.00 -97.79 8.79
N LYS A 177 15.87 -97.05 7.67
CA LYS A 177 14.59 -96.49 7.22
C LYS A 177 13.54 -97.59 7.05
N LYS A 178 13.90 -98.69 6.38
CA LYS A 178 13.02 -99.86 6.23
C LYS A 178 12.59 -100.48 7.58
N ARG A 179 13.49 -100.54 8.58
CA ARG A 179 13.15 -101.04 9.94
C ARG A 179 12.23 -100.09 10.72
N ILE A 180 12.37 -98.78 10.53
CA ILE A 180 11.55 -97.76 11.20
C ILE A 180 10.17 -97.70 10.54
N ASP A 181 10.10 -97.73 9.21
CA ASP A 181 8.84 -97.80 8.46
C ASP A 181 8.06 -99.08 8.84
N GLU A 182 8.74 -100.23 8.97
CA GLU A 182 8.16 -101.50 9.45
C GLU A 182 7.69 -101.43 10.93
N GLN A 183 8.33 -100.62 11.79
CA GLN A 183 7.89 -100.40 13.17
C GLN A 183 6.70 -99.44 13.27
N GLN A 184 6.66 -98.38 12.46
CA GLN A 184 5.54 -97.42 12.42
C GLN A 184 4.28 -98.02 11.79
N GLU A 185 4.42 -98.90 10.78
CA GLU A 185 3.29 -99.66 10.23
C GLU A 185 2.74 -100.71 11.23
N ALA A 186 3.56 -101.18 12.16
CA ALA A 186 3.15 -102.07 13.24
C ALA A 186 2.50 -101.32 14.42
N GLU A 187 2.98 -100.13 14.77
CA GLU A 187 2.37 -99.26 15.80
C GLU A 187 1.09 -98.55 15.32
N GLY A 188 0.93 -98.33 14.01
CA GLY A 188 -0.30 -97.76 13.42
C GLY A 188 -1.45 -98.75 13.20
N ARG A 189 -1.27 -100.03 13.55
CA ARG A 189 -2.30 -101.10 13.48
C ARG A 189 -2.52 -101.83 14.82
N GLY A 190 -2.24 -101.15 15.94
CA GLY A 190 -2.62 -101.55 17.29
C GLY A 190 -3.84 -100.77 17.79
#